data_AF-A0A2W6CV92-F1
#
_entry.id   AF-A0A2W6CV92-F1
#
_cell.length_a   1.000
_cell.length_b   1.000
_cell.length_c   1.000
_cell.angle_alpha   90.00
_cell.angle_beta   90.00
_cell.angle_gamma   90.00
#
_symmetry.space_group_name_H-M   'P 1'
#
loop_
_entity.id
_entity.type
_entity.pdbx_description
1 polymer ?
#
loop_
_entity_poly.entity_id
_entity_poly.type
_entity_poly.pdbx_seq_one_letter_code
_entity_poly.pdbx_strand_id
1 'polypeptide(L)' 'MTIEMTDGQTNLTHHVTDESMAQGRRAGGRYRAICGARVLSASLAAPVRRRCQTCAMWRRR' A
#
# COMPACT_ATOMS: atom_id res chain seq x y z
N MET A 1 -4.31 10.80 6.66
CA MET A 1 -4.93 10.40 5.37
C MET A 1 -4.37 9.04 4.95
N THR A 2 -4.94 8.39 3.94
CA THR A 2 -4.44 7.13 3.35
C THR A 2 -4.21 7.30 1.86
N ILE A 3 -3.19 6.60 1.38
CA ILE A 3 -2.70 6.59 0.01
C ILE A 3 -2.84 5.16 -0.54
N GLU A 4 -3.35 5.03 -1.76
CA GLU A 4 -3.36 3.75 -2.48
C GLU A 4 -1.94 3.42 -2.95
N MET A 5 -1.49 2.19 -2.71
CA MET A 5 -0.19 1.69 -3.16
C MET A 5 -0.32 0.27 -3.69
N THR A 6 0.08 0.06 -4.94
CA THR A 6 0.13 -1.26 -5.55
C THR A 6 1.42 -1.96 -5.18
N ASP A 7 1.30 -3.19 -4.67
CA ASP A 7 2.43 -4.08 -4.42
C ASP A 7 2.98 -4.65 -5.73
N GLY A 8 4.27 -4.45 -5.99
CA GLY A 8 4.94 -4.95 -7.19
C GLY A 8 5.06 -6.47 -7.26
N GLN A 9 4.91 -7.18 -6.12
CA GLN A 9 4.98 -8.65 -6.09
C GLN A 9 3.62 -9.29 -6.36
N THR A 10 2.57 -8.81 -5.69
CA THR A 10 1.22 -9.39 -5.79
C THR A 10 0.28 -8.67 -6.76
N ASN A 11 0.65 -7.48 -7.24
CA ASN A 11 -0.20 -6.56 -8.01
C ASN A 11 -1.51 -6.20 -7.29
N LEU A 12 -1.54 -6.28 -5.96
CA LEU A 12 -2.66 -5.85 -5.13
C LEU A 12 -2.45 -4.41 -4.67
N THR A 13 -3.48 -3.59 -4.81
CA THR A 13 -3.54 -2.24 -4.27
C THR A 13 -3.98 -2.27 -2.81
N HIS A 14 -3.13 -1.73 -1.95
CA HIS A 14 -3.32 -1.59 -0.51
C HIS A 14 -3.50 -0.12 -0.13
N HIS A 15 -4.02 0.14 1.07
CA HIS A 15 -4.03 1.48 1.66
C HIS A 15 -2.89 1.61 2.68
N VAL A 16 -2.08 2.64 2.55
CA VAL A 16 -0.99 2.98 3.45
C VAL A 16 -1.32 4.32 4.10
N THR A 17 -1.14 4.46 5.41
CA THR A 17 -1.34 5.76 6.09
C THR A 17 -0.19 6.72 5.79
N ASP A 18 -0.38 8.02 6.00
CA ASP A 18 0.70 9.00 5.81
C ASP A 18 1.89 8.73 6.73
N GLU A 19 1.63 8.27 7.96
CA GLU A 19 2.68 7.89 8.92
C GLU A 19 3.47 6.68 8.41
N SER A 20 2.77 5.63 7.94
CA SER A 20 3.40 4.45 7.35
C SER A 20 4.16 4.79 6.06
N MET A 21 3.69 5.76 5.28
CA MET A 21 4.43 6.30 4.13
C MET A 21 5.72 6.99 4.55
N ALA A 22 5.66 7.87 5.55
CA ALA A 22 6.82 8.60 6.05
C ALA A 22 7.86 7.66 6.67
N GLN A 23 7.42 6.61 7.38
CA GLN A 23 8.29 5.57 7.90
C GLN A 23 8.91 4.73 6.78
N GLY A 24 8.10 4.28 5.81
CA GLY A 24 8.57 3.46 4.69
C GLY A 24 9.62 4.16 3.82
N ARG A 25 9.47 5.48 3.58
CA ARG A 25 10.49 6.28 2.87
C ARG A 25 11.84 6.27 3.58
N ARG A 26 11.85 6.42 4.92
CA ARG A 26 13.09 6.37 5.72
C ARG A 26 13.67 4.95 5.81
N ALA A 27 12.82 3.93 5.70
CA ALA A 27 13.19 2.52 5.76
C ALA A 27 13.52 1.89 4.38
N GLY A 28 13.90 2.70 3.39
CA GLY A 28 14.32 2.21 2.07
C GLY A 28 13.18 1.67 1.20
N GLY A 29 11.98 2.27 1.28
CA GLY A 29 10.84 1.92 0.44
C GLY A 29 10.04 0.69 0.93
N ARG A 30 10.13 0.37 2.23
CA ARG A 30 9.39 -0.74 2.85
C ARG A 30 8.14 -0.20 3.54
N TYR A 31 7.01 -0.25 2.86
CA TYR A 31 5.75 0.33 3.36
C TYR A 31 4.93 -0.71 4.12
N ARG A 32 4.09 -0.25 5.05
CA ARG A 32 3.14 -1.10 5.78
C ARG A 32 1.71 -0.62 5.56
N ALA A 33 0.91 -1.48 4.96
CA ALA A 33 -0.50 -1.22 4.73
C ALA A 33 -1.30 -1.31 6.04
N ILE A 34 -2.49 -0.72 6.04
CA ILE A 34 -3.45 -0.82 7.14
C ILE A 34 -3.89 -2.26 7.44
N CYS A 35 -3.85 -3.15 6.44
CA CYS A 35 -4.12 -4.58 6.62
C CYS A 35 -2.94 -5.34 7.24
N GLY A 36 -1.84 -4.65 7.57
CA GLY A 36 -0.63 -5.23 8.13
C GLY A 36 0.38 -5.72 7.11
N ALA A 37 0.01 -5.83 5.83
CA ALA A 37 0.89 -6.28 4.75
C ALA A 37 2.09 -5.35 4.56
N ARG A 38 3.25 -5.94 4.26
CA ARG A 38 4.42 -5.21 3.76
C ARG A 38 4.23 -5.01 2.26
N VAL A 39 4.32 -3.76 1.81
CA VAL A 39 4.06 -3.38 0.42
C VAL A 39 5.36 -2.89 -0.19
N LEU A 40 5.74 -3.45 -1.33
CA LEU A 40 6.81 -2.94 -2.18
C LEU A 40 6.18 -2.14 -3.30
N SER A 41 6.45 -0.84 -3.38
CA SER A 41 5.82 0.02 -4.40
C SER A 41 6.15 -0.49 -5.80
N ALA A 42 5.10 -0.81 -6.56
CA ALA A 42 5.24 -1.20 -7.95
C ALA A 42 5.75 -0.04 -8.82
N SER A 43 6.35 -0.38 -9.98
CA SER A 43 6.61 0.61 -11.04
C SER A 43 5.30 1.26 -11.50
N LEU A 44 5.34 2.51 -11.93
CA LEU A 44 4.18 3.19 -12.53
C LEU A 44 3.69 2.50 -13.81
N ALA A 45 4.55 1.71 -14.46
CA ALA A 45 4.18 0.89 -15.62
C ALA A 45 3.53 -0.45 -15.24
N ALA A 46 3.46 -0.79 -13.95
CA ALA A 46 2.87 -2.04 -13.52
C ALA A 46 1.34 -2.00 -13.72
N PRO A 47 0.73 -3.06 -14.29
CA PRO A 47 -0.72 -3.11 -14.45
C PRO A 47 -1.39 -3.14 -13.08
N VAL A 48 -2.25 -2.16 -12.79
CA VAL A 48 -3.07 -2.16 -11.57
C VAL A 48 -4.18 -3.20 -11.75
N ARG A 49 -4.11 -4.32 -11.02
CA ARG A 49 -5.02 -5.43 -11.29
C ARG A 49 -6.15 -5.55 -10.28
N ARG A 50 -5.89 -5.50 -8.97
CA ARG A 50 -6.91 -5.80 -7.94
C ARG A 50 -6.67 -5.01 -6.66
N ARG A 51 -7.74 -4.73 -5.90
CA ARG A 51 -7.66 -4.14 -4.55
C ARG A 51 -7.61 -5.24 -3.49
N CYS A 52 -6.82 -5.02 -2.43
CA CYS A 52 -6.84 -5.86 -1.23
C CYS A 52 -8.22 -5.74 -0.55
N GLN A 53 -8.88 -6.87 -0.28
CA GLN A 53 -10.23 -6.89 0.31
C GLN A 53 -10.29 -6.18 1.67
N THR A 54 -9.33 -6.46 2.56
CA THR A 54 -9.25 -5.81 3.88
C THR A 54 -9.07 -4.30 3.76
N CYS A 55 -8.23 -3.84 2.82
CA CYS A 55 -8.03 -2.41 2.59
C CYS A 55 -9.26 -1.74 1.95
N ALA A 56 -9.97 -2.46 1.07
CA ALA A 56 -11.18 -1.97 0.41
C ALA A 56 -12.36 -1.80 1.38
N MET A 57 -12.43 -2.63 2.43
CA MET A 57 -13.46 -2.53 3.46
C MET A 57 -13.15 -1.45 4.52
N TRP A 58 -11.93 -0.91 4.53
CA TRP A 58 -11.55 0.06 5.53
C TRP A 58 -12.25 1.40 5.31
N ARG A 59 -13.06 1.79 6.29
CA ARG A 59 -13.67 3.12 6.35
C ARG A 59 -12.91 3.94 7.38
N ARG A 60 -12.46 5.14 7.00
CA ARG A 60 -12.00 6.16 7.95
C ARG A 60 -13.18 6.45 8.89
N ARG A 61 -13.08 6.08 10.17
CA ARG A 61 -13.87 6.73 11.21
C ARG A 61 -13.18 8.03 11.59
#